data_AF-A0A5N4C2V4-F1
#
_entry.id   AF-A0A5N4C2V4-F1
#
_cell.length_a   1.000
_cell.length_b   1.000
_cell.length_c   1.000
_cell.angle_alpha   90.00
_cell.angle_beta   90.00
_cell.angle_gamma   90.00
#
_symmetry.space_group_name_H-M   'P 1'
#
loop_
_entity.id
_entity.type
_entity.pdbx_description
1 polymer ?
#
loop_
_entity_poly.entity_id
_entity_poly.type
_entity_poly.pdbx_seq_one_letter_code
_entity_poly.pdbx_strand_id
1 'polypeptide(L)'
;MRVPFLSPIEAEVARRSLAPRVEPHLHAIRKELAVIGSFLVVRWTARDTRLLGLSFTSFLDQLSLVVQNMQRFGPLFPPKSLPGKGG
;
A
#
# COMPACT_ATOMS: atom_id res chain seq x y z
N MET A 1 10.81 0.57 1.65
CA MET A 1 10.25 0.82 0.31
C MET A 1 9.24 1.96 0.39
N ARG A 2 9.11 2.76 -0.67
CA ARG A 2 8.09 3.81 -0.80
C ARG A 2 7.32 3.57 -2.09
N VAL A 3 5.99 3.52 -2.02
CA VAL A 3 5.10 3.33 -3.17
C VAL A 3 4.22 4.58 -3.32
N PRO A 4 4.28 5.28 -4.45
CA PRO A 4 3.44 6.45 -4.69
C PRO A 4 2.00 6.05 -5.04
N PHE A 5 1.03 6.80 -4.53
CA PHE A 5 -0.39 6.75 -4.90
C PHE A 5 -0.86 8.12 -5.39
N LEU A 6 -2.02 8.20 -6.07
CA LEU A 6 -2.52 9.46 -6.61
C LEU A 6 -3.01 10.40 -5.50
N SER A 7 -3.42 9.84 -4.36
CA SER A 7 -3.84 10.62 -3.20
C SER A 7 -3.41 9.99 -1.86
N PRO A 8 -3.33 10.78 -0.79
CA PRO A 8 -3.15 10.26 0.58
C PRO A 8 -4.22 9.25 0.98
N ILE A 9 -5.44 9.41 0.46
CA ILE A 9 -6.55 8.51 0.77
C ILE A 9 -6.35 7.15 0.12
N GLU A 10 -5.91 7.10 -1.14
CA GLU A 10 -5.56 5.84 -1.80
C GLU A 10 -4.41 5.13 -1.08
N ALA A 11 -3.38 5.88 -0.67
CA ALA A 11 -2.28 5.31 0.11
C ALA A 11 -2.77 4.72 1.44
N GLU A 12 -3.73 5.37 2.11
CA GLU A 12 -4.36 4.87 3.33
C GLU A 12 -5.20 3.62 3.11
N VAL A 13 -5.98 3.57 2.02
CA VAL A 13 -6.75 2.39 1.66
C VAL A 13 -5.81 1.23 1.38
N ALA A 14 -4.74 1.45 0.62
CA ALA A 14 -3.74 0.42 0.35
C ALA A 14 -3.08 -0.05 1.65
N ARG A 15 -2.72 0.86 2.56
CA ARG A 15 -2.19 0.53 3.89
C ARG A 15 -3.13 -0.41 4.64
N ARG A 16 -4.43 -0.10 4.67
CA ARG A 16 -5.45 -0.90 5.37
C ARG A 16 -5.67 -2.26 4.73
N SER A 17 -5.66 -2.33 3.40
CA SER A 17 -5.78 -3.61 2.67
C SER A 17 -4.56 -4.51 2.86
N LEU A 18 -3.37 -3.93 3.02
CA LEU A 18 -2.09 -4.64 3.15
C LEU A 18 -1.64 -4.82 4.60
N ALA A 19 -2.40 -4.26 5.55
CA ALA A 19 -2.13 -4.42 6.97
C ALA A 19 -2.23 -5.90 7.35
N PRO A 20 -1.21 -6.49 7.99
CA PRO A 20 -1.27 -7.88 8.40
C PRO A 20 -2.47 -8.06 9.33
N ARG A 21 -3.35 -9.02 8.99
CA ARG A 21 -4.66 -9.22 9.62
C ARG A 21 -4.57 -9.94 10.97
N VAL A 22 -3.51 -9.66 11.74
CA VAL A 22 -3.01 -10.39 12.93
C VAL A 22 -2.05 -11.52 12.53
N GLU A 23 -0.75 -11.31 12.73
CA GLU A 23 0.23 -12.41 12.83
C GLU A 23 1.11 -12.17 14.08
N PRO A 24 0.73 -12.75 15.23
CA PRO A 24 1.48 -12.68 16.49
C PRO A 24 2.75 -13.56 16.49
N HIS A 25 3.05 -14.28 15.40
CA HIS A 25 3.96 -15.45 15.45
C HIS A 25 5.21 -15.33 14.57
N LEU A 26 5.38 -14.29 13.76
CA LEU A 26 6.55 -14.15 12.88
C LEU A 26 7.71 -13.45 13.60
N HIS A 27 8.28 -14.10 14.62
CA HIS A 27 9.49 -13.62 15.31
C HIS A 27 10.70 -13.38 14.39
N ALA A 28 10.64 -13.86 13.14
CA ALA A 28 11.74 -13.76 12.18
C ALA A 28 11.70 -12.50 11.26
N ILE A 29 10.53 -11.88 11.05
CA ILE A 29 10.37 -10.70 10.19
C ILE A 29 9.36 -9.73 10.81
N ARG A 30 9.82 -8.51 11.14
CA ARG A 30 8.95 -7.37 11.49
C ARG A 30 8.63 -6.58 10.22
N LYS A 31 7.35 -6.44 9.88
CA LYS A 31 6.87 -5.61 8.77
C LYS A 31 6.04 -4.46 9.32
N GLU A 32 6.40 -3.24 8.98
CA GLU A 32 5.71 -2.02 9.38
C GLU A 32 5.25 -1.26 8.14
N LEU A 33 4.00 -0.79 8.17
CA LEU A 33 3.40 0.01 7.11
C LEU A 33 3.00 1.37 7.69
N ALA A 34 3.36 2.43 6.99
CA ALA A 34 2.99 3.80 7.31
C ALA A 34 2.58 4.55 6.04
N VAL A 35 1.80 5.62 6.19
CA VAL A 35 1.48 6.53 5.09
C VAL A 35 2.08 7.88 5.40
N ILE A 36 2.85 8.41 4.46
CA ILE A 36 3.48 9.73 4.54
C ILE A 36 3.03 10.53 3.31
N GLY A 37 2.04 11.41 3.48
CA GLY A 37 1.39 12.08 2.35
C GLY A 37 0.70 11.08 1.44
N SER A 38 1.04 11.08 0.15
CA SER A 38 0.55 10.11 -0.85
C SER A 38 1.46 8.88 -1.02
N PHE A 39 2.42 8.66 -0.10
CA PHE A 39 3.31 7.50 -0.16
C PHE A 39 2.94 6.45 0.88
N LEU A 40 2.77 5.22 0.43
CA LEU A 40 2.81 4.04 1.31
C LEU A 40 4.28 3.69 1.57
N VAL A 41 4.69 3.76 2.82
CA VAL A 41 6.04 3.44 3.28
C VAL A 41 6.01 2.10 3.99
N VAL A 42 6.86 1.18 3.55
CA VAL A 42 6.97 -0.15 4.14
C VAL A 42 8.39 -0.40 4.61
N ARG A 43 8.53 -0.81 5.85
CA ARG A 43 9.80 -1.14 6.49
C ARG A 43 9.78 -2.59 6.94
N TRP A 44 10.78 -3.35 6.51
CA TRP A 44 11.01 -4.71 6.99
C TRP A 44 12.24 -4.75 7.87
N THR A 45 12.21 -5.56 8.91
CA THR A 45 13.36 -5.90 9.75
C THR A 45 13.37 -7.41 9.88
N ALA A 46 14.40 -8.06 9.33
CA ALA A 46 14.53 -9.52 9.36
C ALA A 46 15.98 -9.88 9.70
N ARG A 47 16.16 -11.05 10.34
CA ARG A 47 17.50 -11.61 10.58
C ARG A 47 18.00 -12.43 9.39
N ASP A 48 17.09 -12.93 8.57
CA ASP A 48 17.38 -13.75 7.39
C ASP A 48 16.92 -13.02 6.12
N THR A 49 17.85 -12.81 5.19
CA THR A 49 17.59 -12.19 3.89
C THR A 49 16.69 -13.03 3.00
N ARG A 50 16.70 -14.36 3.13
CA ARG A 50 15.82 -15.26 2.37
C ARG A 50 14.36 -15.06 2.80
N LEU A 51 14.14 -14.97 4.10
CA LEU A 51 12.84 -14.66 4.69
C LEU A 51 12.36 -13.26 4.27
N LEU A 52 13.26 -12.27 4.26
CA LEU A 52 12.96 -10.93 3.73
C LEU A 52 12.53 -10.98 2.27
N GLY A 53 13.25 -11.72 1.43
CA GLY A 53 12.92 -11.90 0.01
C GLY A 53 11.53 -12.50 -0.19
N LEU A 54 11.21 -13.56 0.54
CA LEU A 54 9.88 -14.20 0.47
C LEU A 54 8.76 -13.25 0.90
N SER A 55 8.98 -12.51 2.00
CA SER A 55 8.02 -11.52 2.50
C SER A 55 7.86 -10.34 1.54
N PHE A 56 8.94 -9.91 0.89
CA PHE A 56 8.94 -8.85 -0.09
C PHE A 56 8.16 -9.25 -1.35
N THR A 57 8.43 -10.43 -1.92
CA THR A 57 7.70 -10.94 -3.09
C THR A 57 6.21 -11.09 -2.78
N SER A 58 5.87 -11.74 -1.66
CA SER A 58 4.47 -11.88 -1.24
C SER A 58 3.77 -10.54 -1.05
N PHE A 59 4.46 -9.54 -0.50
CA PHE A 59 3.93 -8.19 -0.38
C PHE A 59 3.68 -7.53 -1.74
N LEU A 60 4.56 -7.71 -2.72
CA LEU A 60 4.35 -7.16 -4.07
C LEU A 60 3.16 -7.80 -4.77
N ASP A 61 2.94 -9.10 -4.59
CA ASP A 61 1.77 -9.79 -5.14
C ASP A 61 0.47 -9.23 -4.53
N GLN A 62 0.44 -9.06 -3.19
CA GLN A 62 -0.69 -8.45 -2.50
C GLN A 62 -0.92 -6.99 -2.93
N LEU A 63 0.16 -6.21 -3.06
CA LEU A 63 0.10 -4.81 -3.50
C LEU A 63 -0.45 -4.71 -4.93
N SER A 64 0.00 -5.58 -5.83
CA SER A 64 -0.49 -5.65 -7.21
C SER A 64 -2.00 -5.87 -7.24
N LEU A 65 -2.50 -6.82 -6.44
CA LEU A 65 -3.93 -7.08 -6.33
C LEU A 65 -4.71 -5.87 -5.81
N VAL A 66 -4.18 -5.17 -4.79
CA VAL A 66 -4.80 -3.97 -4.23
C VAL A 66 -4.87 -2.85 -5.27
N VAL A 67 -3.77 -2.60 -6.00
CA VAL A 67 -3.73 -1.59 -7.06
C VAL A 67 -4.68 -1.94 -8.21
N GLN A 68 -4.73 -3.21 -8.62
CA GLN A 68 -5.68 -3.68 -9.63
C GLN A 68 -7.13 -3.50 -9.18
N ASN A 69 -7.45 -3.81 -7.91
CA ASN A 69 -8.77 -3.58 -7.36
C ASN A 69 -9.11 -2.09 -7.36
N MET A 70 -8.21 -1.22 -6.91
CA MET A 70 -8.42 0.23 -6.94
C MET A 70 -8.65 0.77 -8.35
N GLN A 71 -7.91 0.27 -9.36
CA GLN A 71 -8.13 0.63 -10.75
C GLN A 71 -9.48 0.14 -11.27
N ARG A 72 -9.87 -1.09 -10.90
CA ARG A 72 -11.10 -1.73 -11.40
C ARG A 72 -12.37 -1.14 -10.81
N PHE A 73 -12.34 -0.76 -9.54
CA PHE A 73 -13.47 -0.12 -8.85
C PHE A 73 -13.48 1.41 -9.05
N GLY A 74 -12.54 1.95 -9.83
CA GLY A 74 -12.42 3.38 -10.10
C GLY A 74 -11.87 4.17 -8.92
N PRO A 75 -11.52 5.45 -9.11
CA PRO A 75 -11.08 6.30 -8.01
C PRO A 75 -12.21 6.37 -6.98
N LEU A 76 -11.90 6.06 -5.72
CA LEU A 76 -12.86 6.07 -4.60
C LEU A 76 -13.55 7.44 -4.40
N PHE A 77 -13.03 8.47 -5.07
CA PHE A 77 -13.59 9.81 -5.12
C PHE A 77 -13.51 10.31 -6.56
N PRO A 78 -14.54 11.02 -7.06
CA PRO A 78 -14.43 11.67 -8.36
C PRO A 78 -13.19 12.57 -8.37
N PRO A 79 -12.40 12.60 -9.47
CA PRO A 79 -11.39 13.63 -9.62
C PRO A 79 -12.09 14.97 -9.41
N LYS A 80 -11.58 15.82 -8.51
CA LYS A 80 -12.13 17.16 -8.28
C LYS A 80 -12.36 17.80 -9.64
N SER A 81 -13.62 17.96 -10.00
CA SER A 81 -14.03 18.61 -11.23
C SER A 81 -13.29 19.94 -11.30
N LEU A 82 -12.53 20.15 -12.38
CA LEU A 82 -11.93 21.45 -12.68
C LEU A 82 -13.06 22.50 -12.63
N PRO A 83 -12.85 23.66 -11.98
CA PRO A 83 -13.88 24.68 -11.92
C PRO A 83 -14.22 25.14 -13.34
N GLY A 84 -15.51 25.18 -13.61
CA GLY A 84 -16.10 25.35 -14.93
C GLY A 84 -15.47 26.48 -15.74
N LYS A 85 -15.21 26.18 -17.02
CA LYS A 85 -14.98 27.20 -18.02
C LYS A 85 -16.36 27.64 -18.54
N GLY A 86 -17.00 28.52 -17.76
CA GLY A 86 -18.10 29.34 -18.26
C GLY A 86 -17.52 30.44 -19.15
N GLY A 87 -18.06 30.56 -20.36
CA GLY A 87 -17.74 31.59 -21.34
C GLY A 87 -18.64 31.40 -22.55
#